data_AF-A0A098F0F4-F1
#
_entry.id   AF-A0A098F0F4-F1
#
_cell.length_a   1.000
_cell.length_b   1.000
_cell.length_c   1.000
_cell.angle_alpha   90.00
_cell.angle_beta   90.00
_cell.angle_gamma   90.00
#
_symmetry.space_group_name_H-M   'P 1'
#
loop_
_entity.id
_entity.type
_entity.pdbx_description
1 polymer ?
#
loop_
_entity_poly.entity_id
_entity_poly.type
_entity_poly.pdbx_seq_one_letter_code
_entity_poly.pdbx_strand_id
1 'polypeptide(L)' 'MAKANRCVECGGHVPVYQKYLCEHCWKEALNQKLLEEDKKELVKA' A
#
# COMPACT_ATOMS: atom_id res chain seq x y z
N MET A 1 18.78 -15.67 -11.58
CA MET A 1 18.62 -14.20 -11.63
C MET A 1 17.60 -13.80 -10.57
N ALA A 2 18.01 -13.09 -9.52
CA ALA A 2 17.07 -12.58 -8.52
C ALA A 2 16.23 -11.50 -9.20
N LYS A 3 14.93 -11.77 -9.43
CA LYS A 3 13.99 -10.74 -9.89
C LYS A 3 13.98 -9.67 -8.80
N ALA A 4 14.56 -8.50 -9.09
CA ALA A 4 14.41 -7.35 -8.21
C ALA A 4 12.91 -7.13 -7.99
N ASN A 5 12.43 -7.24 -6.75
CA ASN A 5 11.05 -6.91 -6.43
C ASN A 5 10.92 -5.40 -6.63
N ARG A 6 10.22 -5.01 -7.70
CA ARG A 6 9.90 -3.62 -8.01
C ARG A 6 8.46 -3.35 -7.65
N CYS A 7 8.21 -2.14 -7.16
CA CYS A 7 6.88 -1.72 -6.77
C CYS A 7 6.01 -1.69 -8.03
N VAL A 8 4.83 -2.31 -7.98
CA VAL A 8 3.91 -2.33 -9.12
C VAL A 8 3.38 -0.94 -9.48
N GLU A 9 3.33 -0.04 -8.50
CA GLU A 9 2.81 1.33 -8.67
C GLU A 9 3.86 2.29 -9.22
N CYS A 10 5.05 2.32 -8.60
CA CYS A 10 6.07 3.35 -8.87
C CYS A 10 7.39 2.79 -9.43
N GLY A 11 7.52 1.47 -9.56
CA GLY A 11 8.77 0.82 -10.00
C GLY A 11 9.92 0.87 -8.99
N GLY A 12 9.71 1.46 -7.81
CA GLY A 12 10.70 1.58 -6.74
C GLY A 12 11.10 0.25 -6.08
N HIS A 13 12.08 0.28 -5.19
CA HIS A 13 12.53 -0.91 -4.46
C HIS A 13 11.45 -1.45 -3.51
N VAL A 14 11.16 -2.74 -3.62
CA VAL A 14 10.27 -3.45 -2.69
C VAL A 14 11.13 -4.24 -1.72
N PRO A 15 11.01 -4.00 -0.41
CA PRO A 15 11.77 -4.75 0.58
C PRO A 15 11.39 -6.23 0.54
N VAL A 16 12.30 -7.11 0.95
CA VAL A 16 12.15 -8.58 0.81
C VAL A 16 10.91 -9.14 1.51
N TYR A 17 10.45 -8.48 2.57
CA TYR A 17 9.25 -8.87 3.32
C TYR A 17 7.93 -8.43 2.63
N GLN A 18 7.99 -7.56 1.62
CA GLN A 18 6.87 -7.20 0.76
C GLN A 18 6.99 -7.86 -0.61
N LYS A 19 5.84 -8.13 -1.24
CA LYS A 19 5.78 -8.74 -2.58
C LYS A 19 5.55 -7.75 -3.72
N TYR A 20 4.76 -6.70 -3.49
CA TYR A 20 4.19 -5.90 -4.59
C TYR A 20 4.39 -4.39 -4.45
N LEU A 21 4.39 -3.85 -3.23
CA LEU A 21 4.46 -2.41 -2.98
C LEU A 21 5.75 -2.04 -2.28
N CYS A 22 6.25 -0.83 -2.55
CA CYS A 22 7.27 -0.23 -1.70
C CYS A 22 6.60 0.32 -0.43
N GLU A 23 7.41 0.65 0.58
CA GLU A 23 6.91 1.18 1.85
C GLU A 23 6.04 2.44 1.69
N HIS A 24 6.39 3.30 0.72
CA HIS A 24 5.63 4.51 0.44
C HIS A 24 4.22 4.18 -0.08
N CYS A 25 4.13 3.44 -1.19
CA CYS A 25 2.84 3.08 -1.79
C CYS A 25 1.98 2.22 -0.84
N TRP A 26 2.62 1.36 -0.04
CA TRP A 26 1.93 0.61 1.00
C TRP A 26 1.29 1.52 2.04
N LYS A 27 2.03 2.54 2.52
CA LYS A 27 1.54 3.49 3.53
C LYS A 27 0.40 4.35 3.00
N GLU A 28 0.49 4.82 1.75
CA GLU A 28 -0.59 5.56 1.10
C GLU A 28 -1.86 4.72 0.96
N ALA A 29 -1.73 3.49 0.48
CA ALA A 29 -2.86 2.57 0.35
C ALA A 29 -3.51 2.25 1.71
N LEU A 30 -2.70 2.10 2.77
CA LEU A 30 -3.22 1.89 4.12
C LEU A 30 -4.00 3.11 4.63
N ASN A 31 -3.48 4.32 4.41
CA ASN A 31 -4.15 5.56 4.80
C ASN A 31 -5.48 5.75 4.06
N GLN A 32 -5.52 5.45 2.75
CA GLN A 32 -6.77 5.54 1.99
C GLN A 32 -7.82 4.59 2.54
N LYS A 33 -7.46 3.33 2.82
CA LYS A 33 -8.38 2.36 3.44
C LYS A 33 -8.89 2.83 4.80
N LEU A 34 -8.01 3.38 5.65
CA LEU A 34 -8.40 3.87 6.96
C LEU A 34 -9.40 5.03 6.85
N LEU A 35 -9.18 5.96 5.91
CA LEU A 35 -10.12 7.05 5.61
C LEU A 35 -11.45 6.54 5.04
N GLU A 36 -11.44 5.48 4.24
CA GLU A 36 -12.66 4.84 3.75
C GLU A 36 -13.44 4.14 4.88
N GLU A 37 -12.75 3.49 5.81
CA GLU A 37 -13.39 2.86 6.97
C GLU A 37 -13.98 3.91 7.92
N ASP A 38 -13.26 5.00 8.22
CA ASP A 38 -13.75 6.12 9.03
C ASP A 38 -15.02 6.75 8.43
N LYS A 39 -15.05 6.97 7.11
CA LYS A 39 -16.25 7.44 6.41
C LYS A 39 -17.40 6.45 6.47
N LYS A 40 -17.13 5.14 6.43
CA LYS A 40 -18.19 4.12 6.54
C LYS A 40 -18.80 4.07 7.93
N GLU A 41 -18.02 4.32 8.97
CA GLU A 41 -18.53 4.43 10.35
C GLU A 41 -19.40 5.69 10.52
N LEU A 42 -18.98 6.82 9.95
CA LEU A 42 -19.73 8.09 9.98
C LEU A 42 -21.08 8.05 9.23
N VAL A 43 -21.19 7.26 8.16
CA VAL A 43 -22.44 7.13 7.38
C VAL A 43 -23.44 6.17 8.05
N LYS A 44 -23.00 5.40 9.04
CA LYS A 44 -23.81 4.41 9.75
C LYS A 44 -24.33 4.87 11.12
N ALA A 45 -23.88 6.03 11.60
CA ALA A 45 -24.32 6.70 12.82
C ALA A 45 -25.48 7.66 12.52
#